data_AF-A0A5C5YKR6-F1
#
_entry.id   AF-A0A5C5YKR6-F1
#
_cell.length_a   1.000
_cell.length_b   1.000
_cell.length_c   1.000
_cell.angle_alpha   90.00
_cell.angle_beta   90.00
_cell.angle_gamma   90.00
#
_symmetry.space_group_name_H-M   'P 1'
#
loop_
_entity.id
_entity.type
_entity.pdbx_description
1 polymer ?
#
loop_
_entity_poly.entity_id
_entity_poly.type
_entity_poly.pdbx_seq_one_letter_code
_entity_poly.pdbx_strand_id
1 'polypeptide(L)'
;MKEAYRLTQSDPSLSSATRHRRDRRQGITMIECVVAASILLVAMSTVTTMAVRVGRLWSDVAHQRIAMSELTNTLESITKLPADEIDEALKELMPSSAVAASLDRAELTGERIEDEFGERIVLTLSWKAAHPIRPARLVGWIHFDEVSP
;
A
#
# COMPACT_ATOMS: atom_id res chain seq x y z
N MET A 1 103.04 5.37 7.95
CA MET A 1 102.18 4.72 8.96
C MET A 1 101.08 5.70 9.33
N LYS A 2 100.22 6.04 8.35
CA LYS A 2 98.77 5.72 8.32
C LYS A 2 98.05 6.27 9.56
N GLU A 3 97.72 7.57 9.60
CA GLU A 3 96.46 8.13 9.07
C GLU A 3 95.25 7.21 9.28
N ALA A 4 94.72 7.17 10.51
CA ALA A 4 93.44 6.51 10.81
C ALA A 4 92.81 7.05 12.11
N TYR A 5 92.68 8.37 12.26
CA TYR A 5 91.93 8.96 13.38
C TYR A 5 91.16 10.23 12.97
N ARG A 6 90.26 10.08 12.00
CA ARG A 6 89.26 11.09 11.63
C ARG A 6 88.06 10.42 10.97
N LEU A 7 87.17 9.84 11.78
CA LEU A 7 85.78 9.58 11.39
C LEU A 7 84.88 9.75 12.62
N THR A 8 84.85 10.98 13.12
CA THR A 8 83.80 11.52 14.00
C THR A 8 83.17 12.71 13.29
N GLN A 9 82.18 12.44 12.43
CA GLN A 9 81.04 13.35 12.24
C GLN A 9 79.96 12.66 11.41
N SER A 10 78.99 12.09 12.11
CA SER A 10 77.67 11.80 11.56
C SER A 10 76.91 13.12 11.46
N ASP A 11 76.72 13.64 10.25
CA ASP A 11 75.87 14.80 9.99
C ASP A 11 74.39 14.45 10.28
N PRO A 12 73.72 15.10 11.25
CA PRO A 12 72.30 14.87 11.54
C PRO A 12 71.37 15.88 10.84
N SER A 13 71.85 16.70 9.89
CA SER A 13 71.14 17.88 9.40
C SER A 13 70.33 17.69 8.10
N LEU A 14 69.66 16.56 7.91
CA LEU A 14 68.62 16.39 6.88
C LEU A 14 67.32 15.81 7.46
N SER A 15 66.98 16.25 8.66
CA SER A 15 65.68 16.06 9.29
C SER A 15 64.98 17.41 9.37
N SER A 16 63.68 17.44 9.04
CA SER A 16 62.69 18.50 9.32
C SER A 16 62.30 19.49 8.22
N ALA A 17 61.92 19.02 7.04
CA ALA A 17 60.95 19.78 6.24
C ALA A 17 60.17 18.87 5.29
N THR A 18 59.01 18.36 5.74
CA THR A 18 57.79 18.03 4.94
C THR A 18 56.88 17.05 5.69
N ARG A 19 56.36 17.44 6.85
CA ARG A 19 55.27 16.69 7.51
C ARG A 19 54.17 17.57 8.08
N HIS A 20 53.76 18.61 7.34
CA HIS A 20 52.62 19.43 7.77
C HIS A 20 51.72 19.83 6.59
N ARG A 21 51.10 18.83 5.94
CA ARG A 21 49.99 19.09 5.00
C ARG A 21 49.00 17.93 4.79
N ARG A 22 48.97 16.92 5.67
CA ARG A 22 48.03 15.78 5.56
C ARG A 22 46.88 15.78 6.58
N ASP A 23 46.97 16.51 7.69
CA ASP A 23 45.92 16.45 8.73
C ASP A 23 44.69 17.32 8.46
N ARG A 24 44.77 18.30 7.54
CA ARG A 24 43.64 19.23 7.31
C ARG A 24 42.52 18.66 6.44
N ARG A 25 42.67 17.46 5.86
CA ARG A 25 41.65 16.82 5.01
C ARG A 25 40.85 15.72 5.71
N GLN A 26 41.36 15.16 6.81
CA GLN A 26 40.71 14.03 7.50
C GLN A 26 39.41 14.43 8.21
N GLY A 27 39.34 15.64 8.79
CA GLY A 27 38.12 16.14 9.43
C GLY A 27 36.97 16.39 8.44
N ILE A 28 37.29 16.75 7.19
CA ILE A 28 36.28 16.98 6.14
C ILE A 28 35.65 15.65 5.71
N THR A 29 36.45 14.60 5.54
CA THR A 29 35.96 13.27 5.16
C THR A 29 35.06 12.63 6.23
N MET A 30 35.31 12.87 7.52
CA MET A 30 34.41 12.40 8.58
C MET A 30 33.05 13.12 8.55
N ILE A 31 33.05 14.45 8.36
CA ILE A 31 31.80 15.22 8.26
C ILE A 31 31.01 14.80 7.01
N GLU A 32 31.68 14.62 5.87
CA GLU A 32 31.06 14.10 4.64
C GLU A 32 30.43 12.73 4.87
N CYS A 33 31.11 11.83 5.59
CA CYS A 33 30.57 10.51 5.92
C CYS A 33 29.33 10.60 6.81
N VAL A 34 29.35 11.43 7.85
CA VAL A 34 28.20 11.62 8.75
C VAL A 34 27.01 12.24 8.00
N VAL A 35 27.26 13.23 7.14
CA VAL A 35 26.22 13.85 6.30
C VAL A 35 25.65 12.83 5.32
N ALA A 36 26.49 12.07 4.62
CA ALA A 36 26.05 11.03 3.69
C ALA A 36 25.24 9.94 4.41
N ALA A 37 25.69 9.48 5.58
CA ALA A 37 24.97 8.51 6.40
C ALA A 37 23.62 9.06 6.86
N SER A 38 23.55 10.33 7.27
CA SER A 38 22.30 10.97 7.67
C SER A 38 21.31 11.08 6.51
N ILE A 39 21.78 11.49 5.33
CA ILE A 39 20.97 11.55 4.11
C ILE A 39 20.47 10.15 3.74
N LEU A 40 21.33 9.13 3.83
CA LEU A 40 20.97 7.75 3.53
C LEU A 40 19.89 7.22 4.50
N LEU A 41 20.03 7.49 5.80
CA LEU A 41 19.03 7.08 6.80
C LEU A 41 17.67 7.74 6.55
N VAL A 42 17.65 9.02 6.18
CA VAL A 42 16.42 9.73 5.82
C VAL A 42 15.81 9.14 4.54
N ALA A 43 16.64 8.87 3.53
CA ALA A 43 16.19 8.26 2.29
C ALA A 43 15.59 6.87 2.52
N MET A 44 16.27 6.00 3.27
CA MET A 44 15.76 4.67 3.62
C MET A 44 14.43 4.77 4.37
N SER A 45 14.34 5.63 5.38
CA SER A 45 13.11 5.82 6.16
C SER A 45 11.93 6.28 5.30
N THR A 46 12.19 7.16 4.35
CA THR A 46 11.20 7.65 3.38
C THR A 46 10.72 6.52 2.46
N VAL A 47 11.65 5.76 1.89
CA VAL A 47 11.34 4.61 1.01
C VAL A 47 10.55 3.54 1.75
N THR A 48 10.96 3.18 2.97
CA THR A 48 10.25 2.19 3.79
C THR A 48 8.82 2.64 4.10
N THR A 49 8.63 3.91 4.47
CA THR A 49 7.29 4.47 4.74
C THR A 49 6.41 4.43 3.49
N MET A 50 6.99 4.77 2.33
CA MET A 50 6.28 4.74 1.05
C MET A 50 5.89 3.32 0.65
N ALA A 51 6.79 2.35 0.81
CA ALA A 51 6.51 0.94 0.51
C ALA A 51 5.34 0.38 1.34
N VAL A 52 5.32 0.69 2.65
CA VAL A 52 4.20 0.29 3.53
C VAL A 52 2.89 0.93 3.10
N ARG A 53 2.89 2.22 2.74
CA ARG A 53 1.69 2.93 2.26
C ARG A 53 1.16 2.33 0.96
N VAL A 54 2.05 2.04 0.02
CA VAL A 54 1.70 1.41 -1.26
C VAL A 54 1.11 0.02 -1.01
N GLY A 55 1.71 -0.79 -0.13
CA GLY A 55 1.17 -2.10 0.23
C GLY A 55 -0.24 -2.03 0.80
N ARG A 56 -0.51 -1.06 1.68
CA ARG A 56 -1.86 -0.83 2.22
C ARG A 56 -2.85 -0.43 1.13
N LEU A 57 -2.45 0.47 0.22
CA LEU A 57 -3.30 0.88 -0.90
C LEU A 57 -3.66 -0.29 -1.81
N TRP A 58 -2.71 -1.19 -2.09
CA TRP A 58 -2.98 -2.40 -2.86
C TRP A 58 -3.99 -3.32 -2.18
N SER A 59 -3.91 -3.47 -0.85
CA SER A 59 -4.89 -4.23 -0.08
C SER A 59 -6.29 -3.61 -0.19
N ASP A 60 -6.41 -2.29 -0.09
CA ASP A 60 -7.69 -1.59 -0.21
C ASP A 60 -8.30 -1.76 -1.60
N VAL A 61 -7.48 -1.66 -2.65
CA VAL A 61 -7.92 -1.92 -4.03
C VAL A 61 -8.36 -3.37 -4.22
N ALA A 62 -7.66 -4.33 -3.62
CA ALA A 62 -8.03 -5.74 -3.68
C ALA A 62 -9.39 -5.99 -3.00
N HIS A 63 -9.60 -5.45 -1.80
CA HIS A 63 -10.89 -5.56 -1.10
C HIS A 63 -12.03 -4.94 -1.92
N GLN A 64 -11.80 -3.77 -2.51
CA GLN A 64 -12.81 -3.12 -3.35
C GLN A 64 -13.17 -3.94 -4.60
N ARG A 65 -12.19 -4.59 -5.22
CA ARG A 65 -12.43 -5.48 -6.37
C ARG A 65 -13.23 -6.71 -5.99
N ILE A 66 -12.90 -7.34 -4.85
CA ILE A 66 -13.65 -8.47 -4.32
C ILE A 66 -15.10 -8.06 -4.03
N ALA A 67 -15.27 -6.92 -3.36
CA ALA A 67 -16.60 -6.40 -3.03
C ALA A 67 -17.43 -6.11 -4.28
N MET A 68 -16.84 -5.49 -5.30
CA MET A 68 -17.53 -5.20 -6.56
C MET A 68 -17.90 -6.48 -7.32
N SER A 69 -17.03 -7.48 -7.33
CA SER A 69 -17.31 -8.77 -7.96
C SER A 69 -18.47 -9.49 -7.27
N GLU A 70 -18.51 -9.49 -5.93
CA GLU A 70 -19.62 -10.06 -5.18
C GLU A 70 -20.93 -9.34 -5.51
N LEU A 71 -20.94 -8.00 -5.42
CA LEU A 71 -22.13 -7.21 -5.72
C LEU A 71 -22.64 -7.45 -7.14
N THR A 72 -21.73 -7.58 -8.11
CA THR A 72 -22.09 -7.86 -9.50
C THR A 72 -22.73 -9.25 -9.63
N ASN A 73 -22.13 -10.27 -9.02
CA ASN A 73 -22.63 -11.63 -9.06
C ASN A 73 -24.00 -11.75 -8.35
N THR A 74 -24.13 -11.15 -7.16
CA THR A 74 -25.38 -11.13 -6.41
C THR A 74 -26.47 -10.39 -7.20
N LEU A 75 -26.15 -9.23 -7.78
CA LEU A 75 -27.11 -8.47 -8.57
C LEU A 75 -27.59 -9.27 -9.78
N GLU A 76 -26.66 -9.88 -10.53
CA GLU A 76 -27.01 -10.74 -11.66
C GLU A 76 -27.92 -11.89 -11.23
N SER A 77 -27.63 -12.52 -10.07
CA SER A 77 -28.46 -13.60 -9.52
C SER A 77 -29.87 -13.12 -9.18
N ILE A 78 -30.01 -11.97 -8.49
CA ILE A 78 -31.32 -11.45 -8.09
C ILE A 78 -32.13 -10.99 -9.31
N THR A 79 -31.50 -10.35 -10.29
CA THR A 79 -32.20 -9.87 -11.49
C THR A 79 -32.76 -10.99 -12.37
N LYS A 80 -32.34 -12.24 -12.16
CA LYS A 80 -32.90 -13.42 -12.83
C LYS A 80 -34.08 -14.04 -12.08
N LEU A 81 -34.35 -13.60 -10.85
CA LEU A 81 -35.45 -14.11 -10.05
C LEU A 81 -36.79 -13.53 -10.51
N PRO A 82 -37.89 -14.28 -10.36
CA PRO A 82 -39.25 -13.75 -10.47
C PRO A 82 -39.50 -12.59 -9.51
N ALA A 83 -40.36 -11.63 -9.91
CA ALA A 83 -40.63 -10.39 -9.17
C ALA A 83 -41.07 -10.61 -7.71
N ASP A 84 -41.75 -11.72 -7.47
CA ASP A 84 -42.30 -12.17 -6.19
C ASP A 84 -41.25 -12.79 -5.26
N GLU A 85 -40.15 -13.32 -5.80
CA GLU A 85 -39.07 -13.95 -5.02
C GLU A 85 -37.96 -12.95 -4.63
N ILE A 86 -37.88 -11.80 -5.30
CA ILE A 86 -36.80 -10.80 -5.10
C ILE A 86 -36.76 -10.28 -3.66
N ASP A 87 -37.91 -9.93 -3.07
CA ASP A 87 -37.95 -9.33 -1.74
C ASP A 87 -37.57 -10.32 -0.63
N GLU A 88 -37.77 -11.61 -0.85
CA GLU A 88 -37.32 -12.69 0.04
C GLU A 88 -35.81 -12.90 -0.12
N ALA A 89 -35.33 -13.00 -1.36
CA ALA A 89 -33.90 -13.12 -1.66
C ALA A 89 -33.07 -11.96 -1.09
N LEU A 90 -33.60 -10.73 -1.11
CA LEU A 90 -32.95 -9.55 -0.54
C LEU A 90 -32.79 -9.64 1.00
N LYS A 91 -33.72 -10.29 1.70
CA LYS A 91 -33.67 -10.47 3.16
C LYS A 91 -32.70 -11.56 3.59
N GLU A 92 -32.48 -12.55 2.73
CA GLU A 92 -31.59 -13.70 3.00
C GLU A 92 -30.16 -13.48 2.49
N LEU A 93 -29.83 -12.26 2.06
CA LEU A 93 -28.50 -11.96 1.55
C LEU A 93 -27.41 -12.25 2.57
N MET A 94 -26.47 -13.11 2.17
CA MET A 94 -25.26 -13.40 2.90
C MET A 94 -24.05 -13.30 1.97
N PRO A 95 -22.92 -12.74 2.45
CA PRO A 95 -21.68 -12.77 1.68
C PRO A 95 -21.26 -14.20 1.38
N SER A 96 -20.75 -14.43 0.16
CA SER A 96 -20.16 -15.71 -0.22
C SER A 96 -18.99 -16.10 0.69
N SER A 97 -18.69 -17.40 0.78
CA SER A 97 -17.60 -17.92 1.60
C SER A 97 -16.23 -17.33 1.20
N ALA A 98 -16.04 -17.04 -0.08
CA ALA A 98 -14.83 -16.39 -0.60
C ALA A 98 -14.68 -14.95 -0.09
N VAL A 99 -15.80 -14.19 -0.04
CA VAL A 99 -15.82 -12.83 0.50
C VAL A 99 -15.65 -12.84 2.01
N ALA A 100 -16.34 -13.72 2.72
CA ALA A 100 -16.21 -13.87 4.17
C ALA A 100 -14.78 -14.26 4.60
N ALA A 101 -14.04 -15.00 3.75
CA ALA A 101 -12.63 -15.32 4.00
C ALA A 101 -11.68 -14.15 3.73
N SER A 102 -12.06 -13.21 2.85
CA SER A 102 -11.19 -12.12 2.40
C SER A 102 -11.46 -10.79 3.11
N LEU A 103 -12.72 -10.52 3.49
CA LEU A 103 -13.17 -9.28 4.10
C LEU A 103 -13.57 -9.52 5.57
N ASP A 104 -12.93 -8.80 6.50
CA ASP A 104 -13.27 -8.88 7.93
C ASP A 104 -14.67 -8.31 8.18
N ARG A 105 -15.55 -9.09 8.81
CA ARG A 105 -16.94 -8.72 9.14
C ARG A 105 -17.69 -8.14 7.93
N ALA A 106 -17.69 -8.86 6.82
CA ALA A 106 -18.47 -8.49 5.65
C ALA A 106 -19.97 -8.56 5.94
N GLU A 107 -20.69 -7.52 5.55
CA GLU A 107 -22.15 -7.42 5.65
C GLU A 107 -22.71 -7.01 4.29
N LEU A 108 -23.55 -7.87 3.72
CA LEU A 108 -24.23 -7.65 2.45
C LEU A 108 -25.70 -7.29 2.73
N THR A 109 -26.15 -6.20 2.16
CA THR A 109 -27.52 -5.71 2.32
C THR A 109 -28.08 -5.32 0.95
N GLY A 110 -29.40 -5.41 0.81
CA GLY A 110 -30.09 -5.06 -0.40
C GLY A 110 -31.43 -4.40 -0.13
N GLU A 111 -31.79 -3.43 -0.96
CA GLU A 111 -33.09 -2.75 -0.93
C GLU A 111 -33.65 -2.66 -2.35
N ARG A 112 -34.96 -2.90 -2.49
CA ARG A 112 -35.71 -2.62 -3.72
C ARG A 112 -36.33 -1.23 -3.58
N ILE A 113 -36.14 -0.40 -4.60
CA ILE A 113 -36.64 0.98 -4.65
C ILE A 113 -37.43 1.13 -5.94
N GLU A 114 -38.66 1.60 -5.81
CA GLU A 114 -39.48 2.06 -6.93
C GLU A 114 -39.37 3.59 -7.00
N ASP A 115 -38.94 4.11 -8.15
CA ASP A 115 -38.89 5.55 -8.40
C ASP A 115 -39.50 5.91 -9.77
N GLU A 116 -39.43 7.20 -10.12
CA GLU A 116 -40.01 7.74 -11.37
C GLU A 116 -39.45 7.11 -12.65
N PHE A 117 -38.29 6.44 -12.57
CA PHE A 117 -37.65 5.76 -13.69
C PHE A 117 -37.89 4.24 -13.69
N GLY A 118 -38.66 3.73 -12.73
CA GLY A 118 -39.01 2.32 -12.60
C GLY A 118 -38.41 1.67 -11.35
N GLU A 119 -38.35 0.35 -11.36
CA GLU A 119 -37.86 -0.42 -10.24
C GLU A 119 -36.37 -0.72 -10.33
N ARG A 120 -35.67 -0.54 -9.21
CA ARG A 120 -34.25 -0.85 -9.07
C ARG A 120 -33.94 -1.56 -7.77
N ILE A 121 -32.88 -2.34 -7.81
CA ILE A 121 -32.27 -2.98 -6.66
C ILE A 121 -30.98 -2.24 -6.36
N VAL A 122 -30.80 -1.90 -5.10
CA VAL A 122 -29.57 -1.35 -4.58
C VAL A 122 -28.95 -2.39 -3.66
N LEU A 123 -27.74 -2.83 -3.99
CA LEU A 123 -26.94 -3.70 -3.13
C LEU A 123 -25.80 -2.91 -2.50
N THR A 124 -25.55 -3.15 -1.22
CA THR A 124 -24.46 -2.52 -0.48
C THR A 124 -23.68 -3.59 0.28
N LEU A 125 -22.36 -3.57 0.13
CA LEU A 125 -21.43 -4.43 0.85
C LEU A 125 -20.50 -3.56 1.70
N SER A 126 -20.54 -3.76 3.01
CA SER A 126 -19.65 -3.14 3.98
C SER A 126 -18.74 -4.17 4.62
N TRP A 127 -17.54 -3.74 5.02
CA TRP A 127 -16.60 -4.56 5.76
C TRP A 127 -15.76 -3.70 6.69
N LYS A 128 -15.14 -4.34 7.67
CA LYS A 128 -14.24 -3.68 8.60
C LYS A 128 -12.86 -3.50 7.96
N ALA A 129 -12.50 -2.25 7.71
CA ALA A 129 -11.18 -1.87 7.23
C ALA A 129 -10.37 -1.15 8.31
N ALA A 130 -9.05 -1.05 8.11
CA ALA A 130 -8.15 -0.34 9.03
C ALA A 130 -8.42 1.17 9.07
N HIS A 131 -9.04 1.73 8.03
CA HIS A 131 -9.47 3.13 7.95
C HIS A 131 -10.94 3.19 7.52
N PRO A 132 -11.67 4.26 7.85
CA PRO A 132 -13.03 4.45 7.35
C PRO A 132 -13.02 4.49 5.82
N ILE A 133 -13.67 3.50 5.21
CA ILE A 133 -13.89 3.41 3.78
C ILE A 133 -15.38 3.49 3.50
N ARG A 134 -15.73 3.94 2.29
CA ARG A 134 -17.12 3.91 1.85
C ARG A 134 -17.48 2.47 1.48
N PRO A 135 -18.64 1.95 1.93
CA PRO A 135 -19.16 0.68 1.45
C PRO A 135 -19.23 0.64 -0.07
N ALA A 136 -19.01 -0.54 -0.65
CA ALA A 136 -19.26 -0.75 -2.07
C ALA A 136 -20.77 -0.77 -2.30
N ARG A 137 -21.24 -0.07 -3.33
CA ARG A 137 -22.66 0.01 -3.67
C ARG A 137 -22.84 -0.19 -5.16
N LEU A 138 -23.79 -1.04 -5.53
CA LEU A 138 -24.15 -1.30 -6.92
C LEU A 138 -25.67 -1.21 -7.08
N VAL A 139 -26.12 -0.70 -8.22
CA VAL A 139 -27.54 -0.54 -8.54
C VAL A 139 -27.83 -1.26 -9.85
N GLY A 140 -28.91 -2.04 -9.88
CA GLY A 140 -29.43 -2.67 -11.09
C GLY A 140 -30.90 -2.36 -11.28
N TRP A 141 -31.30 -2.16 -12.54
CA TRP A 141 -32.70 -1.95 -12.91
C TRP A 141 -33.35 -3.30 -13.21
N ILE A 142 -34.55 -3.53 -12.70
CA ILE A 142 -35.31 -4.75 -12.97
C ILE A 142 -36.23 -4.46 -14.15
N HIS A 143 -36.21 -5.32 -15.16
CA HIS A 143 -37.15 -5.29 -16.26
C HIS A 143 -37.93 -6.60 -16.21
N PHE A 144 -39.23 -6.52 -15.99
CA PHE A 144 -40.09 -7.69 -16.08
C PHE A 144 -40.50 -7.84 -17.53
N ASP A 145 -39.95 -8.84 -18.22
CA ASP A 145 -40.47 -9.24 -19.52
C ASP A 145 -41.89 -9.78 -19.27
N GLU A 146 -42.92 -9.01 -19.65
CA GLU A 146 -44.28 -9.52 -19.73
C GLU A 146 -44.25 -10.74 -20.66
N VAL A 147 -44.39 -11.93 -20.07
CA VAL A 147 -44.59 -13.16 -20.84
C VAL A 147 -45.91 -13.00 -21.59
N SER A 148 -45.81 -12.59 -22.85
CA SER A 148 -46.94 -12.54 -23.77
C SER A 148 -47.55 -13.95 -23.86
N PRO A 149 -48.88 -14.09 -23.69
CA PRO A 149 -49.58 -15.37 -23.68
C PRO A 149 -49.52 -16.12 -25.02
#